data_AF-A0A1B6GZW3-F1
#
_entry.id   AF-A0A1B6GZW3-F1
#
_cell.length_a   1.000
_cell.length_b   1.000
_cell.length_c   1.000
_cell.angle_alpha   90.00
_cell.angle_beta   90.00
_cell.angle_gamma   90.00
#
_symmetry.space_group_name_H-M   'P 1'
#
loop_
_entity.id
_entity.type
_entity.pdbx_description
1 polymer ?
#
loop_
_entity_poly.entity_id
_entity_poly.type
_entity_poly.pdbx_seq_one_letter_code
_entity_poly.pdbx_strand_id
1 'polypeptide(L)'
;MKTPWRPILTSKPVWALTIAHFSHNWGKWTLLTELSSYLRNVYGYDIKSNGLISALPHLCSLIMMVVFSWAADAINSRQLVSLTVSRKVSNTIAQWGGAIALCGLPFISTPTSAVTLLTVSIALGAAAYTGSLPNPLDLSPNFTGLVLGITFGLGSLSAILGPSITGFIVTDETNRDQWMNAFYVAAVVYFVGNTVFIWFGSAEVQWWNDAEKVQDENEYQNT
;
A
#
# COMPACT_ATOMS: atom_id res chain seq x y z
N MET A 1 -1.42 -3.15 31.74
CA MET A 1 -0.69 -3.08 30.47
C MET A 1 0.10 -1.79 30.34
N LYS A 2 1.35 -1.80 30.82
CA LYS A 2 2.36 -0.80 30.42
C LYS A 2 2.68 -0.98 28.93
N THR A 3 2.72 0.11 28.17
CA THR A 3 3.00 0.06 26.73
C THR A 3 4.48 -0.26 26.46
N PRO A 4 4.80 -1.35 25.74
CA PRO A 4 6.18 -1.74 25.46
C PRO A 4 6.74 -0.99 24.25
N TRP A 5 7.03 0.31 24.42
CA TRP A 5 7.50 1.19 23.35
C TRP A 5 8.75 0.69 22.61
N ARG A 6 9.80 0.30 23.36
CA ARG A 6 11.07 -0.15 22.77
C ARG A 6 10.88 -1.44 21.93
N PRO A 7 10.24 -2.51 22.45
CA PRO A 7 9.90 -3.68 21.63
C PRO A 7 9.17 -3.37 20.33
N ILE A 8 8.11 -2.54 20.41
CA ILE A 8 7.28 -2.17 19.25
C ILE A 8 8.13 -1.44 18.20
N LEU A 9 8.89 -0.43 18.62
CA LEU A 9 9.72 0.39 17.74
C LEU A 9 10.97 -0.35 17.20
N THR A 10 11.32 -1.52 17.74
CA THR A 10 12.40 -2.38 17.22
C THR A 10 11.90 -3.56 16.39
N SER A 11 10.58 -3.73 16.30
CA SER A 11 9.94 -4.88 15.65
C SER A 11 10.05 -4.81 14.13
N LYS A 12 10.72 -5.79 13.52
CA LYS A 12 10.88 -5.87 12.05
C LYS A 12 9.54 -5.91 11.30
N PRO A 13 8.53 -6.70 11.72
CA PRO A 13 7.24 -6.74 11.05
C PRO A 13 6.48 -5.40 11.09
N VAL A 14 6.63 -4.62 12.17
CA VAL A 14 6.01 -3.28 12.28
C VAL A 14 6.62 -2.31 11.27
N TRP A 15 7.95 -2.29 11.16
CA TRP A 15 8.62 -1.45 10.16
C TRP A 15 8.35 -1.92 8.73
N ALA A 16 8.34 -3.24 8.49
CA ALA A 16 8.00 -3.78 7.17
C ALA A 16 6.60 -3.37 6.74
N LEU A 17 5.63 -3.44 7.66
CA LEU A 17 4.26 -2.99 7.42
C LEU A 17 4.18 -1.48 7.21
N THR A 18 4.90 -0.69 7.99
CA THR A 18 4.95 0.78 7.85
C THR A 18 5.50 1.19 6.49
N ILE A 19 6.60 0.57 6.06
CA ILE A 19 7.21 0.81 4.74
C ILE A 19 6.24 0.39 3.62
N ALA A 20 5.59 -0.76 3.76
CA ALA A 20 4.60 -1.24 2.78
C ALA A 20 3.40 -0.29 2.67
N HIS A 21 2.92 0.25 3.79
CA HIS A 21 1.81 1.19 3.79
C HIS A 21 2.21 2.54 3.21
N PHE A 22 3.42 3.01 3.53
CA PHE A 22 4.01 4.20 2.94
C PHE A 22 4.14 4.09 1.41
N SER A 23 4.71 3.00 0.90
CA SER A 23 4.85 2.78 -0.55
C SER A 23 3.49 2.66 -1.24
N HIS A 24 2.52 2.00 -0.59
CA HIS A 24 1.17 1.87 -1.12
C HIS A 24 0.49 3.24 -1.28
N ASN A 25 0.53 4.07 -0.24
CA ASN A 25 -0.05 5.41 -0.26
C ASN A 25 0.63 6.29 -1.29
N TRP A 26 1.97 6.26 -1.36
CA TRP A 26 2.73 7.01 -2.37
C TRP A 26 2.20 6.74 -3.77
N GLY A 27 2.26 5.48 -4.20
CA GLY A 27 1.90 5.15 -5.57
C GLY A 27 0.42 5.30 -5.86
N LYS A 28 -0.46 5.11 -4.86
CA LYS A 28 -1.90 5.34 -5.00
C LYS A 28 -2.19 6.81 -5.29
N TRP A 29 -1.56 7.71 -4.53
CA TRP A 29 -1.68 9.14 -4.78
C TRP A 29 -1.05 9.52 -6.12
N THR A 30 0.15 9.02 -6.44
CA THR A 30 0.78 9.28 -7.75
C THR A 30 -0.12 8.87 -8.91
N LEU A 31 -0.68 7.66 -8.88
CA LEU A 31 -1.60 7.18 -9.91
C LEU A 31 -2.85 8.05 -10.01
N LEU A 32 -3.38 8.54 -8.89
CA LEU A 32 -4.62 9.32 -8.91
C LEU A 32 -4.37 10.79 -9.30
N THR A 33 -3.46 11.47 -8.62
CA THR A 33 -3.22 12.92 -8.78
C THR A 33 -2.33 13.23 -9.97
N GLU A 34 -1.15 12.60 -10.01
CA GLU A 34 -0.13 12.90 -11.02
C GLU A 34 -0.55 12.41 -12.39
N LEU A 35 -1.16 11.22 -12.49
CA LEU A 35 -1.66 10.75 -13.79
C LEU A 35 -2.81 11.62 -14.33
N SER A 36 -3.71 12.09 -13.45
CA SER A 36 -4.77 13.00 -13.88
C SER A 36 -4.22 14.33 -14.41
N SER A 37 -3.16 14.83 -13.78
CA SER A 37 -2.45 16.04 -14.21
C SER A 37 -1.69 15.81 -15.52
N TYR A 38 -1.00 14.67 -15.65
CA TYR A 38 -0.35 14.25 -16.90
C TYR A 38 -1.33 14.18 -18.07
N LEU A 39 -2.49 13.56 -17.88
CA LEU A 39 -3.50 13.45 -18.94
C LEU A 39 -4.06 14.81 -19.34
N ARG A 40 -4.24 15.71 -18.37
CA ARG A 40 -4.66 17.08 -18.65
C ARG A 40 -3.58 17.85 -19.42
N ASN A 41 -2.33 17.80 -18.97
CA ASN A 41 -1.28 18.69 -19.46
C ASN A 41 -0.63 18.19 -20.76
N VAL A 42 -0.51 16.86 -20.95
CA VAL A 42 0.10 16.26 -22.15
C VAL A 42 -0.93 15.96 -23.23
N TYR A 43 -2.12 15.50 -22.84
CA TYR A 43 -3.16 15.09 -23.80
C TYR A 43 -4.34 16.06 -23.90
N GLY A 44 -4.36 17.14 -23.10
CA GLY A 44 -5.51 18.05 -23.04
C GLY A 44 -6.77 17.39 -22.47
N TYR A 45 -6.65 16.23 -21.84
CA TYR A 45 -7.78 15.41 -21.41
C TYR A 45 -8.03 15.55 -19.92
N ASP A 46 -9.03 16.34 -19.55
CA ASP A 46 -9.41 16.52 -18.16
C ASP A 46 -10.41 15.45 -17.68
N ILE A 47 -9.89 14.42 -17.00
CA ILE A 47 -10.73 13.39 -16.37
C ILE A 47 -11.70 14.01 -15.35
N LYS A 48 -11.29 15.07 -14.64
CA LYS A 48 -12.07 15.69 -13.57
C LYS A 48 -13.31 16.42 -14.11
N SER A 49 -13.28 16.85 -15.36
CA SER A 49 -14.44 17.44 -16.05
C SER A 49 -15.57 16.42 -16.30
N ASN A 50 -15.24 15.13 -16.35
CA ASN A 50 -16.19 14.05 -16.57
C ASN A 50 -16.38 13.21 -15.30
N GLY A 51 -17.43 13.52 -14.54
CA GLY A 51 -17.75 12.85 -13.28
C GLY A 51 -17.92 11.33 -13.40
N LEU A 52 -18.42 10.82 -14.54
CA LEU A 52 -18.54 9.38 -14.76
C LEU A 52 -17.16 8.72 -14.86
N ILE A 53 -16.25 9.33 -15.62
CA ILE A 53 -14.89 8.80 -15.83
C ILE A 53 -14.06 8.90 -14.55
N SER A 54 -14.23 9.99 -13.79
CA SER A 54 -13.61 10.15 -12.47
C SER A 54 -14.11 9.12 -11.44
N ALA A 55 -15.36 8.65 -11.55
CA ALA A 55 -15.92 7.67 -10.63
C ALA A 55 -15.49 6.22 -10.93
N LEU A 56 -15.13 5.91 -12.19
CA LEU A 56 -14.79 4.55 -12.64
C LEU A 56 -13.71 3.87 -11.79
N PRO A 57 -12.54 4.49 -11.52
CA PRO A 57 -11.48 3.83 -10.74
C PRO A 57 -11.94 3.46 -9.33
N HIS A 58 -12.71 4.34 -8.68
CA HIS A 58 -13.22 4.12 -7.33
C HIS A 58 -14.31 3.04 -7.29
N LEU A 59 -15.22 3.03 -8.29
CA LEU A 59 -16.26 2.02 -8.39
C LEU A 59 -15.67 0.63 -8.67
N CYS A 60 -14.72 0.52 -9.60
CA CYS A 60 -14.01 -0.72 -9.86
C CYS A 60 -13.22 -1.19 -8.63
N SER A 61 -12.57 -0.28 -7.90
CA SER A 61 -11.91 -0.59 -6.64
C SER A 61 -12.87 -1.13 -5.58
N LEU A 62 -14.09 -0.59 -5.48
CA LEU A 62 -15.09 -1.06 -4.54
C LEU A 62 -15.50 -2.50 -4.85
N ILE A 63 -15.77 -2.81 -6.12
CA ILE A 63 -16.14 -4.16 -6.56
C ILE A 63 -14.98 -5.13 -6.30
N MET A 64 -13.76 -4.76 -6.72
CA MET A 64 -12.59 -5.61 -6.53
C MET A 64 -12.23 -5.80 -5.06
N MET A 65 -12.47 -4.81 -4.20
CA MET A 65 -12.30 -4.95 -2.76
C MET A 65 -13.16 -6.09 -2.23
N VAL A 66 -14.45 -6.17 -2.61
CA VAL A 66 -15.35 -7.25 -2.18
C VAL A 66 -14.86 -8.61 -2.71
N VAL A 67 -14.45 -8.68 -3.97
CA VAL A 67 -13.91 -9.91 -4.59
C VAL A 67 -12.66 -10.39 -3.86
N PHE A 68 -11.71 -9.49 -3.59
CA PHE A 68 -10.48 -9.84 -2.87
C PHE A 68 -10.75 -10.23 -1.42
N SER A 69 -11.71 -9.58 -0.74
CA SER A 69 -12.10 -9.97 0.62
C SER A 69 -12.68 -11.37 0.64
N TRP A 70 -13.63 -11.66 -0.25
CA TRP A 70 -14.22 -12.99 -0.36
C TRP A 70 -13.16 -14.06 -0.69
N ALA A 71 -12.26 -13.77 -1.64
CA ALA A 71 -11.17 -14.68 -1.99
C ALA A 71 -10.20 -14.92 -0.81
N ALA A 72 -9.81 -13.86 -0.10
CA ALA A 72 -8.93 -13.96 1.06
C ALA A 72 -9.59 -14.75 2.20
N ASP A 73 -10.86 -14.50 2.49
CA ASP A 73 -11.63 -15.21 3.51
C ASP A 73 -11.79 -16.69 3.15
N ALA A 74 -12.05 -17.02 1.89
CA ALA A 74 -12.13 -18.40 1.42
C ALA A 74 -10.79 -19.15 1.55
N ILE A 75 -9.68 -18.48 1.23
CA ILE A 75 -8.33 -19.04 1.35
C ILE A 75 -7.96 -19.27 2.83
N ASN A 76 -8.25 -18.28 3.69
CA ASN A 76 -7.88 -18.31 5.10
C ASN A 76 -8.77 -19.27 5.92
N SER A 77 -10.09 -19.30 5.66
CA SER A 77 -11.04 -20.18 6.36
C SER A 77 -10.79 -21.66 6.06
N ARG A 78 -10.32 -21.97 4.85
CA ARG A 78 -9.93 -23.33 4.44
C ARG A 78 -8.48 -23.67 4.81
N GLN A 79 -7.77 -22.75 5.46
CA GLN A 79 -6.35 -22.90 5.86
C GLN A 79 -5.45 -23.37 4.71
N LEU A 80 -5.71 -22.90 3.48
CA LEU A 80 -4.94 -23.33 2.30
C LEU A 80 -3.49 -22.82 2.34
N VAL A 81 -3.26 -21.68 2.98
CA VAL A 81 -1.95 -21.07 3.21
C VAL A 81 -1.92 -20.42 4.60
N SER A 82 -0.74 -20.14 5.13
CA SER A 82 -0.62 -19.35 6.37
C SER A 82 -1.14 -17.93 6.17
N LEU A 83 -1.64 -17.32 7.25
CA LEU A 83 -2.15 -15.95 7.22
C LEU A 83 -1.08 -14.97 6.70
N THR A 84 0.18 -15.14 7.12
CA THR A 84 1.32 -14.36 6.65
C THR A 84 1.48 -14.44 5.13
N VAL A 85 1.38 -15.63 4.54
CA VAL A 85 1.49 -15.80 3.08
C VAL A 85 0.30 -15.15 2.38
N SER A 86 -0.92 -15.34 2.90
CA SER A 86 -2.13 -14.70 2.38
C SER A 86 -2.00 -13.18 2.34
N ARG A 87 -1.56 -12.55 3.45
CA ARG A 87 -1.33 -11.09 3.51
C ARG A 87 -0.25 -10.62 2.53
N LYS A 88 0.85 -11.36 2.39
CA LYS A 88 1.94 -11.06 1.45
C LYS A 88 1.48 -11.13 0.00
N VAL A 89 0.70 -12.14 -0.37
CA VAL A 89 0.15 -12.29 -1.72
C VAL A 89 -0.79 -11.12 -2.04
N SER A 90 -1.73 -10.80 -1.15
CA SER A 90 -2.63 -9.65 -1.34
C SER A 90 -1.88 -8.33 -1.50
N ASN A 91 -0.86 -8.08 -0.67
CA ASN A 91 -0.05 -6.87 -0.78
C ASN A 91 0.78 -6.84 -2.07
N THR A 92 1.25 -8.00 -2.53
CA THR A 92 2.01 -8.13 -3.78
C THR A 92 1.14 -7.84 -5.00
N ILE A 93 -0.07 -8.39 -5.04
CA ILE A 93 -1.04 -8.10 -6.11
C ILE A 93 -1.30 -6.59 -6.21
N ALA A 94 -1.49 -5.93 -5.06
CA ALA A 94 -1.73 -4.50 -5.01
C ALA A 94 -0.53 -3.67 -5.48
N GLN A 95 0.66 -3.89 -4.90
CA GLN A 95 1.81 -3.01 -5.12
C GLN A 95 2.56 -3.34 -6.41
N TRP A 96 2.87 -4.60 -6.69
CA TRP A 96 3.56 -4.97 -7.92
C TRP A 96 2.64 -4.85 -9.14
N GLY A 97 1.33 -5.12 -8.98
CA GLY A 97 0.35 -4.79 -10.02
C GLY A 97 0.35 -3.30 -10.36
N GLY A 98 0.38 -2.43 -9.35
CA GLY A 98 0.51 -0.98 -9.55
C GLY A 98 1.84 -0.54 -10.17
N ALA A 99 2.96 -1.17 -9.77
CA ALA A 99 4.27 -0.90 -10.36
C ALA A 99 4.31 -1.27 -11.85
N ILE A 100 3.76 -2.43 -12.23
CA ILE A 100 3.66 -2.85 -13.63
C ILE A 100 2.80 -1.87 -14.43
N ALA A 101 1.68 -1.40 -13.85
CA ALA A 101 0.84 -0.40 -14.50
C ALA A 101 1.59 0.92 -14.73
N LEU A 102 2.34 1.42 -13.75
CA LEU A 102 3.18 2.62 -13.91
C LEU A 102 4.25 2.44 -14.98
N CYS A 103 4.94 1.31 -15.00
CA CYS A 103 5.93 0.98 -16.04
C CYS A 103 5.29 0.78 -17.43
N GLY A 104 3.99 0.50 -17.50
CA GLY A 104 3.23 0.32 -18.73
C GLY A 104 2.78 1.64 -19.40
N LEU A 105 2.70 2.73 -18.64
CA LEU A 105 2.28 4.06 -19.14
C LEU A 105 3.05 4.61 -20.36
N PRO A 106 4.38 4.40 -20.49
CA PRO A 106 5.13 4.83 -21.67
C PRO A 106 4.65 4.19 -22.98
N PHE A 107 4.04 3.00 -22.93
CA PHE A 107 3.54 2.30 -24.11
C PHE A 107 2.11 2.73 -24.50
N ILE A 108 1.50 3.59 -23.69
CA ILE A 108 0.15 4.08 -23.90
C ILE A 108 0.16 5.38 -24.69
N SER A 109 -0.61 5.41 -25.78
CA SER A 109 -0.70 6.55 -26.70
C SER A 109 -2.05 7.27 -26.67
N THR A 110 -3.05 6.71 -25.97
CA THR A 110 -4.40 7.29 -25.92
C THR A 110 -4.86 7.58 -24.49
N PRO A 111 -5.57 8.69 -24.25
CA PRO A 111 -6.08 9.02 -22.92
C PRO A 111 -6.99 7.93 -22.34
N THR A 112 -7.85 7.34 -23.18
CA THR A 112 -8.77 6.27 -22.77
C THR A 112 -8.02 5.06 -22.22
N SER A 113 -6.95 4.61 -22.90
CA SER A 113 -6.19 3.46 -22.42
C SER A 113 -5.37 3.76 -21.16
N ALA A 114 -4.93 5.02 -20.98
CA ALA A 114 -4.30 5.45 -19.72
C ALA A 114 -5.31 5.43 -18.56
N VAL A 115 -6.54 5.88 -18.79
CA VAL A 115 -7.63 5.79 -17.81
C VAL A 115 -7.98 4.33 -17.50
N THR A 116 -8.03 3.45 -18.50
CA THR A 116 -8.26 2.02 -18.29
C THR A 116 -7.14 1.42 -17.44
N LEU A 117 -5.87 1.71 -17.76
CA LEU A 117 -4.72 1.22 -17.01
C LEU A 117 -4.74 1.73 -15.56
N LEU A 118 -5.09 3.00 -15.35
CA LEU A 118 -5.31 3.58 -14.03
C LEU A 118 -6.39 2.83 -13.26
N THR A 119 -7.52 2.57 -13.92
CA THR A 119 -8.68 1.90 -13.32
C THR A 119 -8.30 0.50 -12.88
N VAL A 120 -7.63 -0.27 -13.74
CA VAL A 120 -7.10 -1.60 -13.41
C VAL A 120 -6.10 -1.52 -12.26
N SER A 121 -5.16 -0.57 -12.30
CA SER A 121 -4.15 -0.40 -11.26
C SER A 121 -4.75 -0.10 -9.89
N ILE A 122 -5.70 0.84 -9.81
CA ILE A 122 -6.41 1.18 -8.58
C ILE A 122 -7.25 -0.01 -8.11
N ALA A 123 -7.89 -0.73 -9.03
CA ALA A 123 -8.68 -1.92 -8.71
C ALA A 123 -7.82 -3.07 -8.16
N LEU A 124 -6.62 -3.30 -8.71
CA LEU A 124 -5.64 -4.24 -8.13
C LEU A 124 -5.15 -3.76 -6.76
N GLY A 125 -4.98 -2.45 -6.60
CA GLY A 125 -4.66 -1.79 -5.33
C GLY A 125 -5.65 -2.12 -4.21
N ALA A 126 -6.90 -2.46 -4.54
CA ALA A 126 -7.92 -2.89 -3.57
C ALA A 126 -7.51 -4.16 -2.79
N ALA A 127 -6.60 -4.99 -3.31
CA ALA A 127 -6.07 -6.14 -2.58
C ALA A 127 -5.29 -5.74 -1.31
N ALA A 128 -4.77 -4.51 -1.22
CA ALA A 128 -4.08 -4.04 0.00
C ALA A 128 -5.01 -3.97 1.23
N TYR A 129 -6.33 -3.85 1.01
CA TYR A 129 -7.34 -3.84 2.07
C TYR A 129 -7.52 -5.21 2.73
N THR A 130 -7.10 -6.30 2.08
CA THR A 130 -7.07 -7.65 2.65
C THR A 130 -5.65 -8.10 3.01
N GLY A 131 -4.63 -7.32 2.65
CA GLY A 131 -3.22 -7.57 2.92
C GLY A 131 -2.69 -6.76 4.10
N SER A 132 -2.21 -5.55 3.83
CA SER A 132 -1.56 -4.70 4.83
C SER A 132 -2.53 -4.07 5.83
N LEU A 133 -3.78 -3.80 5.45
CA LEU A 133 -4.73 -3.09 6.30
C LEU A 133 -5.13 -3.84 7.59
N PRO A 134 -5.47 -5.14 7.55
CA PRO A 134 -5.76 -5.90 8.77
C PRO A 134 -4.50 -6.29 9.55
N ASN A 135 -3.31 -6.19 8.95
CA ASN A 135 -2.08 -6.72 9.54
C ASN A 135 -1.70 -6.13 10.93
N PRO A 136 -1.94 -4.84 11.26
CA PRO A 136 -1.72 -4.35 12.62
C PRO A 136 -2.48 -5.12 13.70
N LEU A 137 -3.70 -5.58 13.37
CA LEU A 137 -4.52 -6.41 14.26
C LEU A 137 -3.92 -7.81 14.37
N ASP A 138 -3.50 -8.39 13.25
CA ASP A 138 -2.85 -9.70 13.20
C ASP A 138 -1.54 -9.73 14.02
N LEU A 139 -0.77 -8.64 13.99
CA LEU A 139 0.51 -8.49 14.72
C LEU A 139 0.33 -8.27 16.22
N SER A 140 -0.65 -7.47 16.64
CA SER A 140 -0.79 -7.12 18.06
C SER A 140 -2.21 -6.71 18.44
N PRO A 141 -3.10 -7.66 18.74
CA PRO A 141 -4.46 -7.37 19.16
C PRO A 141 -4.55 -6.33 20.29
N ASN A 142 -3.70 -6.43 21.31
CA ASN A 142 -3.72 -5.55 22.49
C ASN A 142 -3.23 -4.12 22.20
N PHE A 143 -2.39 -3.94 21.17
CA PHE A 143 -1.76 -2.65 20.82
C PHE A 143 -2.07 -2.21 19.38
N THR A 144 -3.12 -2.77 18.77
CA THR A 144 -3.52 -2.52 17.37
C THR A 144 -3.61 -1.02 17.07
N GLY A 145 -4.25 -0.25 17.94
CA GLY A 145 -4.41 1.20 17.77
C GLY A 145 -3.08 1.97 17.72
N LEU A 146 -2.07 1.53 18.50
CA LEU A 146 -0.74 2.13 18.49
C LEU A 146 0.02 1.79 17.21
N VAL A 147 0.00 0.52 16.78
CA VAL A 147 0.65 0.09 15.53
C VAL A 147 -0.01 0.76 14.33
N LEU A 148 -1.33 0.88 14.31
CA LEU A 148 -2.07 1.65 13.31
C LEU A 148 -1.62 3.11 13.30
N GLY A 149 -1.56 3.76 14.46
CA GLY A 149 -1.14 5.16 14.58
C GLY A 149 0.26 5.40 13.99
N ILE A 150 1.23 4.54 14.31
CA ILE A 150 2.60 4.61 13.75
C ILE A 150 2.57 4.39 12.23
N THR A 151 1.91 3.33 11.77
CA THR A 151 1.85 2.93 10.37
C THR A 151 1.19 4.00 9.51
N PHE A 152 0.02 4.50 9.93
CA PHE A 152 -0.77 5.47 9.16
C PHE A 152 -0.19 6.88 9.28
N GLY A 153 0.32 7.26 10.45
CA GLY A 153 0.99 8.54 10.65
C GLY A 153 2.20 8.68 9.73
N LEU A 154 3.11 7.69 9.74
CA LEU A 154 4.26 7.69 8.82
C LEU A 154 3.84 7.49 7.37
N GLY A 155 2.84 6.65 7.12
CA GLY A 155 2.28 6.46 5.78
C GLY A 155 1.71 7.74 5.16
N SER A 156 1.19 8.66 5.98
CA SER A 156 0.64 9.94 5.51
C SER A 156 1.71 10.90 5.00
N LEU A 157 2.98 10.74 5.42
CA LEU A 157 4.10 11.53 4.90
C LEU A 157 4.31 11.30 3.39
N SER A 158 3.90 10.15 2.86
CA SER A 158 3.94 9.88 1.42
C SER A 158 3.11 10.87 0.60
N ALA A 159 2.01 11.40 1.16
CA ALA A 159 1.16 12.36 0.48
C ALA A 159 1.83 13.74 0.32
N ILE A 160 2.83 14.04 1.14
CA ILE A 160 3.63 15.27 1.04
C ILE A 160 4.84 15.01 0.13
N LEU A 161 5.57 13.92 0.41
CA LEU A 161 6.81 13.61 -0.31
C LEU A 161 6.57 13.25 -1.77
N GLY A 162 5.49 12.53 -2.09
CA GLY A 162 5.12 12.12 -3.45
C GLY A 162 5.04 13.29 -4.42
N PRO A 163 4.06 14.19 -4.25
CA PRO A 163 3.91 15.37 -5.10
C PRO A 163 5.15 16.28 -5.09
N SER A 164 5.84 16.39 -3.94
CA SER A 164 7.06 17.21 -3.85
C SER A 164 8.17 16.68 -4.76
N ILE A 165 8.45 15.37 -4.72
CA ILE A 165 9.44 14.76 -5.62
C ILE A 165 8.99 14.87 -7.07
N THR A 166 7.71 14.61 -7.37
CA THR A 166 7.18 14.77 -8.73
C THR A 166 7.38 16.20 -9.24
N GLY A 167 7.11 17.22 -8.42
CA GLY A 167 7.31 18.62 -8.80
C GLY A 167 8.78 19.02 -9.03
N PHE A 168 9.74 18.33 -8.41
CA PHE A 168 11.16 18.51 -8.73
C PHE A 168 11.57 17.81 -10.04
N ILE A 169 10.91 16.72 -10.41
CA ILE A 169 11.19 15.97 -11.63
C ILE A 169 10.50 16.61 -12.85
N VAL A 170 9.24 17.01 -12.67
CA VAL A 170 8.38 17.59 -13.70
C VAL A 170 8.45 19.11 -13.59
N THR A 171 9.48 19.68 -14.22
CA THR A 171 9.64 21.13 -14.37
C THR A 171 8.81 21.70 -15.52
N ASP A 172 8.58 20.89 -16.54
CA ASP A 172 7.73 21.21 -17.69
C ASP A 172 6.58 20.20 -17.73
N GLU A 173 5.39 20.68 -17.35
CA GLU A 173 4.19 19.86 -17.27
C GLU A 173 3.72 19.31 -18.63
N THR A 174 4.22 19.83 -19.75
CA THR A 174 3.90 19.33 -21.10
C THR A 174 4.89 18.26 -21.56
N ASN A 175 6.02 18.11 -20.88
CA ASN A 175 7.08 17.19 -21.27
C ASN A 175 6.78 15.76 -20.77
N ARG A 176 6.47 14.88 -21.72
CA ARG A 176 6.16 13.47 -21.45
C ARG A 176 7.28 12.73 -20.70
N ASP A 177 8.54 12.95 -21.07
CA ASP A 177 9.66 12.17 -20.51
C ASP A 177 9.87 12.48 -19.03
N GLN A 178 9.63 13.73 -18.61
CA GLN A 178 9.68 14.11 -17.19
C GLN A 178 8.60 13.41 -16.37
N TRP A 179 7.38 13.31 -16.90
CA TRP A 179 6.31 12.53 -16.26
C TRP A 179 6.66 11.05 -16.16
N MET A 180 7.25 10.46 -17.21
CA MET A 180 7.67 9.05 -17.17
C MET A 180 8.71 8.82 -16.08
N ASN A 181 9.68 9.72 -15.92
CA ASN A 181 10.65 9.65 -14.83
C ASN A 181 9.97 9.66 -13.44
N ALA A 182 8.99 10.53 -13.22
CA ALA A 182 8.23 10.57 -11.97
C ALA A 182 7.45 9.26 -11.71
N PHE A 183 6.82 8.70 -12.75
CA PHE A 183 6.12 7.41 -12.66
C PHE A 183 7.06 6.24 -12.40
N TYR A 184 8.26 6.23 -12.97
CA TYR A 184 9.26 5.21 -12.68
C TYR A 184 9.76 5.29 -11.23
N VAL A 185 9.94 6.49 -10.67
CA VAL A 185 10.27 6.65 -9.25
C VAL A 185 9.17 6.03 -8.38
N ALA A 186 7.91 6.31 -8.67
CA ALA A 186 6.79 5.70 -7.95
C ALA A 186 6.74 4.16 -8.11
N ALA A 187 7.05 3.63 -9.31
CA ALA A 187 7.13 2.19 -9.56
C ALA A 187 8.25 1.53 -8.72
N VAL A 188 9.41 2.17 -8.61
CA VAL A 188 10.51 1.71 -7.76
C VAL A 188 10.10 1.72 -6.28
N VAL A 189 9.43 2.77 -5.81
CA VAL A 189 8.91 2.85 -4.44
C VAL A 189 7.93 1.71 -4.14
N TYR A 190 6.99 1.41 -5.06
CA TYR A 190 6.10 0.26 -4.95
C TYR A 190 6.86 -1.07 -4.89
N PHE A 191 7.82 -1.25 -5.80
CA PHE A 191 8.57 -2.49 -5.90
C PHE A 191 9.34 -2.76 -4.61
N VAL A 192 10.15 -1.79 -4.17
CA VAL A 192 10.97 -1.87 -2.96
C VAL A 192 10.12 -2.04 -1.72
N GLY A 193 9.05 -1.25 -1.57
CA GLY A 193 8.17 -1.33 -0.41
C GLY A 193 7.53 -2.72 -0.24
N ASN A 194 7.06 -3.31 -1.33
CA ASN A 194 6.53 -4.67 -1.30
C ASN A 194 7.63 -5.73 -1.09
N THR A 195 8.83 -5.55 -1.67
CA THR A 195 9.96 -6.47 -1.40
C THR A 195 10.29 -6.51 0.09
N VAL A 196 10.36 -5.36 0.76
CA VAL A 196 10.58 -5.29 2.21
C VAL A 196 9.49 -6.05 2.98
N PHE A 197 8.23 -5.90 2.57
CA PHE A 197 7.12 -6.62 3.19
C PHE A 197 7.16 -8.14 2.96
N ILE A 198 7.56 -8.60 1.77
CA ILE A 198 7.73 -10.02 1.47
C ILE A 198 8.79 -10.64 2.40
N TRP A 199 9.90 -9.93 2.62
CA TRP A 199 11.04 -10.46 3.40
C TRP A 199 10.80 -10.38 4.91
N PHE A 200 10.30 -9.25 5.41
CA PHE A 200 10.24 -8.98 6.84
C PHE A 200 8.82 -8.91 7.42
N GLY A 201 7.79 -8.88 6.56
CA GLY A 201 6.40 -8.88 6.99
C GLY A 201 6.01 -10.21 7.63
N SER A 202 5.17 -10.12 8.66
CA SER A 202 4.51 -11.23 9.33
C SER A 202 3.05 -10.87 9.59
N ALA A 203 2.20 -11.87 9.79
CA ALA A 203 0.84 -11.74 10.32
C ALA A 203 0.66 -12.65 11.56
N GLU A 204 1.75 -13.01 12.23
CA GLU A 204 1.74 -13.73 13.50
C GLU A 204 1.79 -12.74 14.67
N VAL A 205 1.11 -13.07 15.76
CA VAL A 205 1.10 -12.25 16.98
C VAL A 205 2.52 -12.09 17.50
N GLN A 206 2.93 -10.85 17.71
CA GLN A 206 4.29 -10.51 18.13
C GLN A 206 4.47 -10.75 19.64
N TRP A 207 5.68 -11.16 20.03
CA TRP A 207 6.04 -11.51 21.41
C TRP A 207 5.76 -10.40 22.45
N TRP A 208 5.76 -9.14 22.03
CA TRP A 208 5.50 -8.00 22.90
C TRP A 208 4.00 -7.69 23.08
N ASN A 209 3.11 -8.41 22.39
CA ASN A 209 1.66 -8.25 22.55
C ASN A 209 1.18 -8.57 23.97
N ASP A 210 1.81 -9.56 24.62
CA ASP A 210 1.45 -10.05 25.96
C ASP A 210 2.60 -9.86 26.97
N ALA A 211 3.38 -8.78 26.84
CA ALA A 211 4.62 -8.56 27.60
C ALA A 211 4.46 -8.63 29.14
N GLU A 212 3.28 -8.35 29.70
CA GLU A 212 3.02 -8.53 31.14
C GLU A 212 3.00 -10.01 31.56
N LYS A 213 2.43 -10.93 30.76
CA LYS A 213 2.45 -12.37 31.08
C LYS A 213 3.85 -12.96 31.08
N VAL A 214 4.70 -12.49 30.16
CA VAL A 214 6.09 -12.94 30.04
C VAL A 214 6.94 -12.44 31.21
N GLN A 215 6.65 -11.26 31.77
CA GLN A 215 7.34 -10.77 32.97
C GLN A 215 6.94 -11.57 34.22
N ASP A 216 5.64 -11.81 34.40
CA ASP A 216 5.14 -12.58 35.55
C ASP A 216 5.70 -14.02 35.54
N GLU A 217 5.68 -14.73 34.41
CA GLU A 217 6.25 -16.09 34.31
C GLU A 217 7.76 -16.15 34.61
N ASN A 218 8.53 -15.13 34.20
CA ASN A 218 9.95 -15.05 34.49
C ASN A 218 10.24 -14.70 35.96
N GLU A 219 9.37 -13.95 36.64
CA GLU A 219 9.49 -13.73 38.09
C GLU A 219 9.18 -15.02 38.87
N TYR A 220 8.16 -15.79 38.47
CA TYR A 220 7.82 -17.07 39.12
C TYR A 220 8.88 -18.16 38.95
N GLN A 221 9.62 -18.20 37.82
CA GLN A 221 10.70 -19.18 37.62
C GLN A 221 12.00 -18.83 38.36
N ASN A 222 12.14 -17.60 38.84
CA ASN A 222 13.35 -17.12 39.53
C ASN A 222 13.17 -17.01 41.07
N THR A 223 12.02 -17.42 41.61
CA THR A 223 11.72 -17.59 43.04
C THR A 223 11.62 -19.06 43.41
#